data_AF-A0A1I5S8V8-F1
#
_entry.id   AF-A0A1I5S8V8-F1
#
_cell.length_a   1.000
_cell.length_b   1.000
_cell.length_c   1.000
_cell.angle_alpha   90.00
_cell.angle_beta   90.00
_cell.angle_gamma   90.00
#
_symmetry.space_group_name_H-M   'P 1'
#
loop_
_entity.id
_entity.type
_entity.pdbx_description
1 polymer ?
#
loop_
_entity_poly.entity_id
_entity_poly.type
_entity_poly.pdbx_seq_one_letter_code
_entity_poly.pdbx_strand_id
1 'polypeptide(L)'
;MNDMTDTTHSSTATHKPRPLVDLLISILIPSLILMKLSGEANLGADGALVLALAFPLGWGTFELVKYRKFNFIALLGLISVLLTGGIGLLKLDNQWLAIKEAAIPGLIGIAVLVSTRTRYPLIRTLLFNKSVLNVDKIHERLEQGGHTQHFETRLLTATYWLSGTFFFSSAMNYALAKWIVISPAGSEAFNAELGRMNLLSYPMIAIPSMIMLMAIFYYLWRTIHGLTGLKLEEIMAPQA
;
A
#
# COMPACT_ATOMS: atom_id res chain seq x y z
N MET A 1 -48.97 -22.39 14.83
CA MET A 1 -48.11 -22.87 15.94
C MET A 1 -46.69 -22.81 15.44
N ASN A 2 -45.84 -22.07 16.14
CA ASN A 2 -44.55 -21.54 15.71
C ASN A 2 -43.56 -22.60 15.24
N ASP A 3 -42.92 -22.37 14.10
CA ASP A 3 -41.60 -22.93 13.80
C ASP A 3 -40.66 -21.75 13.55
N MET A 4 -40.00 -21.32 14.63
CA MET A 4 -39.14 -20.14 14.65
C MET A 4 -37.71 -20.63 14.46
N THR A 5 -37.24 -20.51 13.21
CA THR A 5 -35.88 -20.81 12.80
C THR A 5 -34.88 -20.01 13.63
N ASP A 6 -34.07 -20.72 14.42
CA ASP A 6 -32.86 -20.21 15.04
C ASP A 6 -31.87 -19.79 13.94
N THR A 7 -31.87 -18.50 13.59
CA THR A 7 -30.77 -17.90 12.83
C THR A 7 -29.58 -17.73 13.77
N THR A 8 -28.65 -18.68 13.72
CA THR A 8 -27.29 -18.51 14.24
C THR A 8 -26.69 -17.24 13.68
N HIS A 9 -26.55 -16.22 14.52
CA HIS A 9 -25.75 -15.04 14.26
C HIS A 9 -24.29 -15.47 14.02
N SER A 10 -23.92 -15.68 12.75
CA SER A 10 -22.52 -15.66 12.35
C SER A 10 -22.03 -14.23 12.56
N SER A 11 -21.46 -13.96 13.73
CA SER A 11 -20.73 -12.72 14.01
C SER A 11 -19.57 -12.63 13.01
N THR A 12 -19.78 -11.98 11.88
CA THR A 12 -18.68 -11.58 10.99
C THR A 12 -17.78 -10.67 11.81
N ALA A 13 -16.63 -11.20 12.22
CA ALA A 13 -15.62 -10.45 12.94
C ALA A 13 -15.27 -9.21 12.12
N THR A 14 -15.72 -8.05 12.57
CA THR A 14 -15.32 -6.76 12.02
C THR A 14 -13.83 -6.61 12.23
N HIS A 15 -13.07 -6.51 11.13
CA HIS A 15 -11.64 -6.24 11.15
C HIS A 15 -11.44 -4.91 11.88
N LYS A 16 -11.03 -4.98 13.16
CA LYS A 16 -10.57 -3.81 13.88
C LYS A 16 -9.12 -3.64 13.42
N PRO A 17 -8.79 -2.64 12.59
CA PRO A 17 -7.41 -2.44 12.16
C PRO A 17 -6.56 -2.30 13.42
N ARG A 18 -5.47 -3.08 13.52
CA ARG A 18 -4.48 -2.96 14.59
C ARG A 18 -3.15 -2.56 13.96
N PRO A 19 -3.02 -1.33 13.44
CA PRO A 19 -1.88 -0.93 12.60
C PRO A 19 -0.53 -1.11 13.29
N LEU A 20 -0.49 -0.91 14.62
CA LEU A 20 0.71 -1.12 15.43
C LEU A 20 1.09 -2.61 15.52
N VAL A 21 0.11 -3.50 15.69
CA VAL A 21 0.35 -4.95 15.75
C VAL A 21 0.78 -5.46 14.38
N ASP A 22 0.13 -5.00 13.32
CA ASP A 22 0.45 -5.36 11.94
C ASP A 22 1.87 -4.92 11.56
N LEU A 23 2.25 -3.70 11.95
CA LEU A 23 3.61 -3.16 11.74
C LEU A 23 4.66 -3.97 12.51
N LEU A 24 4.39 -4.31 13.78
CA LEU A 24 5.33 -5.06 14.61
C LEU A 24 5.54 -6.47 14.08
N ILE A 25 4.47 -7.19 13.76
CA ILE A 25 4.52 -8.60 13.34
C ILE A 25 5.04 -8.72 11.90
N SER A 26 4.68 -7.80 11.01
CA SER A 26 4.98 -7.93 9.59
C SER A 26 6.29 -7.26 9.17
N ILE A 27 6.80 -6.30 9.94
CA ILE A 27 7.99 -5.52 9.56
C ILE A 27 9.05 -5.55 10.65
N LEU A 28 8.74 -5.14 11.88
CA LEU A 28 9.77 -4.94 12.90
C LEU A 28 10.39 -6.26 13.37
N ILE A 29 9.58 -7.25 13.73
CA ILE A 29 10.05 -8.55 14.20
C ILE A 29 10.90 -9.27 13.13
N PRO A 30 10.43 -9.44 11.88
CA PRO A 30 11.23 -10.03 10.80
C PRO A 30 12.56 -9.31 10.58
N SER A 31 12.55 -7.98 10.57
CA SER A 31 13.77 -7.19 10.33
C SER A 31 14.80 -7.37 11.44
N LEU A 32 14.35 -7.41 12.70
CA LEU A 32 15.24 -7.66 13.83
C LEU A 32 15.79 -9.09 13.83
N ILE A 33 14.99 -10.07 13.41
CA ILE A 33 15.44 -11.45 13.25
C ILE A 33 16.54 -11.52 12.20
N LEU A 34 16.32 -10.95 11.02
CA LEU A 34 17.32 -10.92 9.96
C LEU A 34 18.61 -10.21 10.38
N MET A 35 18.52 -9.14 11.17
CA MET A 35 19.69 -8.37 11.61
C MET A 35 20.48 -9.02 12.75
N LYS A 36 19.83 -9.77 13.65
CA LYS A 36 20.46 -10.29 14.88
C LYS A 36 20.65 -11.80 14.92
N LEU A 37 19.81 -12.56 14.23
CA LEU A 37 19.78 -14.03 14.31
C LEU A 37 20.44 -14.72 13.11
N SER A 38 20.92 -13.97 12.12
CA SER A 38 21.54 -14.51 10.89
C SER A 38 22.97 -15.03 11.06
N GLY A 39 23.60 -14.84 12.22
CA GLY A 39 24.96 -15.33 12.49
C GLY A 39 25.07 -16.85 12.56
N GLU A 40 26.24 -17.37 12.20
CA GLU A 40 26.54 -18.81 12.19
C GLU A 40 26.39 -19.46 13.58
N ALA A 41 26.60 -18.70 14.65
CA ALA A 41 26.40 -19.16 16.03
C ALA A 41 24.91 -19.26 16.44
N ASN A 42 23.98 -18.79 15.60
CA ASN A 42 22.55 -18.75 15.85
C ASN A 42 21.79 -19.68 14.87
N LEU A 43 20.96 -19.10 13.99
CA LEU A 43 20.14 -19.85 13.02
C LEU A 43 20.80 -19.95 11.64
N GLY A 44 21.93 -19.25 11.42
CA GLY A 44 22.52 -19.06 10.10
C GLY A 44 21.64 -18.20 9.17
N ALA A 45 22.18 -17.87 8.00
CA ALA A 45 21.49 -17.01 7.04
C ALA A 45 20.16 -17.61 6.56
N ASP A 46 20.16 -18.88 6.17
CA ASP A 46 18.96 -19.52 5.61
C ASP A 46 17.87 -19.71 6.69
N GLY A 47 18.26 -20.13 7.90
CA GLY A 47 17.33 -20.33 9.03
C GLY A 47 16.71 -19.03 9.53
N ALA A 48 17.50 -17.95 9.63
CA ALA A 48 16.99 -16.63 10.01
C ALA A 48 16.03 -16.07 8.95
N LEU A 49 16.30 -16.29 7.67
CA LEU A 49 15.43 -15.87 6.58
C LEU A 49 14.09 -16.62 6.61
N VAL A 50 14.10 -17.95 6.74
CA VAL A 50 12.87 -18.74 6.86
C VAL A 50 12.04 -18.30 8.07
N LEU A 51 12.69 -18.12 9.22
CA LEU A 51 12.01 -17.68 10.44
C LEU A 51 11.40 -16.28 10.27
N ALA A 52 12.15 -15.33 9.69
CA ALA A 52 11.67 -13.98 9.46
C ALA A 52 10.45 -13.95 8.52
N LEU A 53 10.40 -14.81 7.50
CA LEU A 53 9.27 -14.91 6.57
C LEU A 53 8.05 -15.61 7.17
N ALA A 54 8.25 -16.52 8.13
CA ALA A 54 7.15 -17.24 8.77
C ALA A 54 6.17 -16.29 9.49
N PHE A 55 6.66 -15.14 10.00
CA PHE A 55 5.82 -14.14 10.65
C PHE A 55 4.82 -13.46 9.69
N PRO A 56 5.26 -12.74 8.63
CA PRO A 56 4.34 -12.11 7.70
C PRO A 56 3.49 -13.14 6.92
N LEU A 57 4.03 -14.32 6.58
CA LEU A 57 3.25 -15.37 5.94
C LEU A 57 2.18 -15.94 6.89
N GLY A 58 2.54 -16.21 8.14
CA GLY A 58 1.62 -16.72 9.16
C GLY A 58 0.53 -15.72 9.51
N TRP A 59 0.91 -14.44 9.68
CA TRP A 59 -0.04 -13.36 9.94
C TRP A 59 -0.98 -13.13 8.75
N GLY A 60 -0.43 -13.01 7.53
CA GLY A 60 -1.21 -12.83 6.31
C GLY A 60 -2.17 -14.00 6.06
N THR A 61 -1.73 -15.24 6.29
CA THR A 61 -2.59 -16.43 6.15
C THR A 61 -3.66 -16.47 7.23
N PHE A 62 -3.32 -16.15 8.48
CA PHE A 62 -4.28 -16.08 9.58
C PHE A 62 -5.38 -15.05 9.29
N GLU A 63 -5.02 -13.85 8.81
CA GLU A 63 -6.00 -12.85 8.42
C GLU A 63 -6.87 -13.32 7.26
N LEU A 64 -6.28 -13.95 6.24
CA LEU A 64 -7.02 -14.46 5.08
C LEU A 64 -8.04 -15.53 5.48
N VAL A 65 -7.65 -16.48 6.34
CA VAL A 65 -8.51 -17.57 6.82
C VAL A 65 -9.58 -17.06 7.78
N LYS A 66 -9.22 -16.18 8.72
CA LYS A 66 -10.13 -15.67 9.75
C LYS A 66 -11.19 -14.73 9.19
N TYR A 67 -10.80 -13.82 8.30
CA TYR A 67 -11.71 -12.79 7.80
C TYR A 67 -12.36 -13.17 6.46
N ARG A 68 -11.93 -14.28 5.81
CA ARG A 68 -12.47 -14.81 4.53
C ARG A 68 -12.67 -13.78 3.42
N LYS A 69 -12.04 -12.60 3.53
CA LYS A 69 -12.08 -11.56 2.51
C LYS A 69 -10.76 -11.63 1.77
N PHE A 70 -10.80 -12.22 0.58
CA PHE A 70 -9.70 -12.14 -0.38
C PHE A 70 -9.51 -10.67 -0.77
N ASN A 71 -8.52 -10.02 -0.17
CA ASN A 71 -8.08 -8.69 -0.56
C ASN A 71 -6.88 -8.84 -1.49
N PHE A 72 -6.97 -8.26 -2.69
CA PHE A 72 -5.87 -8.23 -3.66
C PHE A 72 -4.58 -7.66 -3.05
N ILE A 73 -4.69 -6.71 -2.11
CA ILE A 73 -3.56 -6.13 -1.38
C ILE A 73 -2.87 -7.18 -0.50
N ALA A 74 -3.64 -8.00 0.23
CA ALA A 74 -3.08 -9.06 1.07
C ALA A 74 -2.39 -10.15 0.24
N LEU A 75 -2.97 -10.50 -0.92
CA LEU A 75 -2.38 -11.45 -1.85
C LEU A 75 -1.06 -10.93 -2.44
N LEU A 76 -1.03 -9.67 -2.87
CA LEU A 76 0.20 -9.02 -3.36
C LEU A 76 1.29 -8.99 -2.28
N GLY A 77 0.93 -8.68 -1.04
CA GLY A 77 1.86 -8.72 0.09
C GLY A 77 2.43 -10.12 0.32
N LEU A 78 1.59 -11.14 0.30
CA LEU A 78 2.02 -12.54 0.45
C LEU A 78 2.99 -12.96 -0.66
N ILE A 79 2.66 -12.65 -1.92
CA ILE A 79 3.53 -12.93 -3.07
C ILE A 79 4.87 -12.20 -2.93
N SER A 80 4.86 -10.93 -2.51
CA SER A 80 6.10 -10.15 -2.29
C SER A 80 7.02 -10.80 -1.27
N VAL A 81 6.47 -11.26 -0.15
CA VAL A 81 7.20 -11.95 0.91
C VAL A 81 7.78 -13.28 0.39
N LEU A 82 6.98 -14.06 -0.36
CA LEU A 82 7.45 -15.29 -0.98
C LEU A 82 8.59 -15.05 -1.99
N LEU A 83 8.47 -14.02 -2.83
CA LEU A 83 9.54 -13.64 -3.76
C LEU A 83 10.82 -13.22 -3.02
N THR A 84 10.68 -12.49 -1.91
CA THR A 84 11.81 -12.11 -1.06
C THR A 84 12.54 -13.33 -0.50
N GLY A 85 11.78 -14.30 0.02
CA GLY A 85 12.33 -15.57 0.49
C GLY A 85 12.95 -16.41 -0.60
N GLY A 86 12.30 -16.48 -1.77
CA GLY A 86 12.81 -17.18 -2.93
C GLY A 86 14.17 -16.61 -3.38
N ILE A 87 14.29 -15.29 -3.47
CA ILE A 87 15.55 -14.63 -3.85
C ILE A 87 16.66 -14.93 -2.85
N GLY A 88 16.38 -14.83 -1.55
CA GLY A 88 17.38 -15.09 -0.52
C GLY A 88 17.80 -16.56 -0.43
N LEU A 89 16.84 -17.50 -0.47
CA LEU A 89 17.10 -18.94 -0.33
C LEU A 89 17.69 -19.59 -1.59
N LEU A 90 17.25 -19.15 -2.78
CA LEU A 90 17.81 -19.62 -4.05
C LEU A 90 19.10 -18.88 -4.43
N LYS A 91 19.58 -17.98 -3.56
CA LYS A 91 20.82 -17.21 -3.73
C LYS A 91 20.86 -16.47 -5.08
N LEU A 92 19.72 -15.89 -5.46
CA LEU A 92 19.60 -15.14 -6.71
C LEU A 92 20.32 -13.79 -6.61
N ASP A 93 20.69 -13.25 -7.78
CA ASP A 93 21.32 -11.93 -7.85
C ASP A 93 20.45 -10.85 -7.20
N ASN A 94 21.10 -9.94 -6.46
CA ASN A 94 20.45 -8.82 -5.76
C ASN A 94 19.63 -7.91 -6.70
N GLN A 95 19.89 -7.98 -8.02
CA GLN A 95 19.10 -7.28 -9.03
C GLN A 95 17.63 -7.71 -9.03
N TRP A 96 17.35 -8.99 -8.80
CA TRP A 96 15.97 -9.49 -8.70
C TRP A 96 15.25 -8.93 -7.49
N LEU A 97 15.97 -8.68 -6.38
CA LEU A 97 15.43 -8.00 -5.22
C LEU A 97 15.02 -6.57 -5.57
N ALA A 98 15.89 -5.81 -6.24
CA ALA A 98 15.60 -4.45 -6.64
C ALA A 98 14.43 -4.36 -7.63
N ILE A 99 14.37 -5.28 -8.61
CA ILE A 99 13.28 -5.34 -9.58
C ILE A 99 11.95 -5.63 -8.88
N LYS A 100 11.89 -6.59 -7.93
CA LYS A 100 10.62 -6.90 -7.25
C LYS A 100 10.10 -5.73 -6.41
N GLU A 101 10.98 -5.00 -5.72
CA GLU A 101 10.58 -3.89 -4.84
C GLU A 101 10.08 -2.70 -5.65
N ALA A 102 10.66 -2.49 -6.84
CA ALA A 102 10.19 -1.51 -7.80
C ALA A 102 8.90 -1.93 -8.50
N ALA A 103 8.70 -3.24 -8.74
CA ALA A 103 7.60 -3.73 -9.56
C ALA A 103 6.23 -3.39 -8.97
N ILE A 104 6.02 -3.56 -7.66
CA ILE A 104 4.71 -3.29 -7.03
C ILE A 104 4.28 -1.83 -7.22
N PRO A 105 5.02 -0.82 -6.74
CA PRO A 105 4.68 0.58 -6.97
C PRO A 105 4.69 0.95 -8.47
N GLY A 106 5.60 0.40 -9.28
CA GLY A 106 5.63 0.64 -10.72
C GLY A 106 4.37 0.17 -11.44
N LEU A 107 3.90 -1.04 -11.14
CA LEU A 107 2.66 -1.61 -11.69
C LEU A 107 1.44 -0.81 -11.22
N ILE A 108 1.40 -0.37 -9.96
CA ILE A 108 0.32 0.50 -9.46
C ILE A 108 0.36 1.85 -10.20
N GLY A 109 1.54 2.44 -10.38
CA GLY A 109 1.71 3.70 -11.12
C GLY A 109 1.22 3.59 -12.57
N ILE A 110 1.52 2.48 -13.23
CA ILE A 110 0.99 2.16 -14.57
C ILE A 110 -0.52 1.99 -14.54
N ALA A 111 -1.07 1.25 -13.57
CA ALA A 111 -2.51 1.06 -13.43
C ALA A 111 -3.25 2.40 -13.23
N VAL A 112 -2.69 3.29 -12.40
CA VAL A 112 -3.19 4.67 -12.23
C VAL A 112 -3.12 5.44 -13.54
N LEU A 113 -2.02 5.36 -14.26
CA LEU A 113 -1.87 6.05 -15.55
C LEU A 113 -2.85 5.51 -16.60
N VAL A 114 -3.00 4.19 -16.71
CA VAL A 114 -3.96 3.55 -17.63
C VAL A 114 -5.40 3.88 -17.24
N SER A 115 -5.71 4.05 -15.96
CA SER A 115 -7.04 4.48 -15.51
C SER A 115 -7.44 5.86 -16.02
N THR A 116 -6.49 6.72 -16.42
CA THR A 116 -6.83 8.00 -17.07
C THR A 116 -7.50 7.81 -18.43
N ARG A 117 -7.29 6.66 -19.09
CA ARG A 117 -7.96 6.29 -20.36
C ARG A 117 -9.29 5.55 -20.15
N THR A 118 -9.64 5.21 -18.91
CA THR A 118 -10.94 4.58 -18.61
C THR A 118 -11.96 5.65 -18.22
N ARG A 119 -13.24 5.27 -18.21
CA ARG A 119 -14.36 6.17 -17.89
C ARG A 119 -14.32 6.72 -16.44
N TYR A 120 -13.48 6.14 -15.59
CA TYR A 120 -13.33 6.50 -14.17
C TYR A 120 -11.86 6.43 -13.75
N PRO A 121 -11.10 7.55 -13.81
CA PRO A 121 -9.74 7.58 -13.30
C PRO A 121 -9.73 7.17 -11.83
N LEU A 122 -8.66 6.50 -11.37
CA LEU A 122 -8.56 5.96 -10.02
C LEU A 122 -8.82 7.02 -8.94
N ILE A 123 -8.31 8.24 -9.16
CA ILE A 123 -8.54 9.35 -8.24
C ILE A 123 -10.01 9.77 -8.20
N ARG A 124 -10.74 9.66 -9.32
CA ARG A 124 -12.19 9.86 -9.36
C ARG A 124 -12.86 8.83 -8.48
N THR A 125 -12.49 7.56 -8.57
CA THR A 125 -13.12 6.51 -7.75
C THR A 125 -12.83 6.71 -6.25
N LEU A 126 -11.63 7.18 -5.89
CA LEU A 126 -11.26 7.48 -4.50
C LEU A 126 -12.00 8.72 -3.96
N LEU A 127 -12.07 9.80 -4.73
CA LEU A 127 -12.76 11.04 -4.34
C LEU A 127 -14.28 10.87 -4.40
N PHE A 128 -14.80 10.21 -5.43
CA PHE A 128 -16.22 9.94 -5.63
C PHE A 128 -16.71 8.73 -4.83
N ASN A 129 -15.98 8.36 -3.78
CA ASN A 129 -16.50 7.46 -2.78
C ASN A 129 -17.42 8.24 -1.85
N LYS A 130 -18.72 7.89 -1.84
CA LYS A 130 -19.74 8.49 -0.97
C LYS A 130 -19.40 8.38 0.52
N SER A 131 -18.47 7.50 0.90
CA SER A 131 -17.97 7.40 2.28
C SER A 131 -16.96 8.50 2.65
N VAL A 132 -16.42 9.24 1.68
CA VAL A 132 -15.36 10.24 1.90
C VAL A 132 -15.84 11.64 1.51
N LEU A 133 -16.49 11.80 0.35
CA LEU A 133 -16.98 13.09 -0.14
C LEU A 133 -18.48 13.09 -0.45
N ASN A 134 -19.12 14.26 -0.32
CA ASN A 134 -20.49 14.48 -0.76
C ASN A 134 -20.55 14.69 -2.29
N VAL A 135 -20.42 13.58 -3.01
CA VAL A 135 -20.37 13.52 -4.48
C VAL A 135 -21.54 14.22 -5.15
N ASP A 136 -22.74 13.97 -4.63
CA ASP A 136 -23.99 14.46 -5.24
C ASP A 136 -24.03 15.99 -5.16
N LYS A 137 -23.67 16.58 -4.00
CA LYS A 137 -23.61 18.04 -3.80
C LYS A 137 -22.51 18.72 -4.62
N ILE A 138 -21.36 18.07 -4.77
CA ILE A 138 -20.25 18.58 -5.60
C ILE A 138 -20.67 18.61 -7.08
N HIS A 139 -21.29 17.55 -7.57
CA HIS A 139 -21.71 17.46 -8.97
C HIS A 139 -22.77 18.50 -9.32
N GLU A 140 -23.79 18.65 -8.48
CA GLU A 140 -24.85 19.64 -8.66
C GLU A 140 -24.30 21.07 -8.73
N ARG A 141 -23.36 21.43 -7.85
CA ARG A 141 -22.71 22.76 -7.86
C ARG A 141 -21.82 22.97 -9.09
N LEU A 142 -21.13 21.93 -9.56
CA LEU A 142 -20.30 22.01 -10.76
C LEU A 142 -21.14 22.19 -12.03
N GLU A 143 -22.31 21.54 -12.11
CA GLU A 143 -23.24 21.70 -13.22
C GLU A 143 -23.89 23.09 -13.22
N GLN A 144 -24.37 23.56 -12.05
CA GLN A 144 -24.95 24.90 -11.90
C GLN A 144 -23.95 26.02 -12.27
N GLY A 145 -22.66 25.81 -11.99
CA GLY A 145 -21.59 26.75 -12.34
C GLY A 145 -20.98 26.58 -13.73
N GLY A 146 -21.38 25.56 -14.51
CA GLY A 146 -20.78 25.27 -15.81
C GLY A 146 -19.29 24.88 -15.75
N HIS A 147 -18.81 24.42 -14.59
CA HIS A 147 -17.39 24.17 -14.32
C HIS A 147 -16.98 22.69 -14.45
N THR A 148 -17.89 21.82 -14.89
CA THR A 148 -17.67 20.36 -14.99
C THR A 148 -16.43 20.01 -15.82
N GLN A 149 -16.24 20.63 -17.00
CA GLN A 149 -15.07 20.36 -17.85
C GLN A 149 -13.75 20.82 -17.20
N HIS A 150 -13.77 21.96 -16.52
CA HIS A 150 -12.62 22.46 -15.77
C HIS A 150 -12.26 21.52 -14.62
N PHE A 151 -13.26 21.00 -13.91
CA PHE A 151 -13.07 20.05 -12.83
C PHE A 151 -12.45 18.73 -13.34
N GLU A 152 -12.99 18.16 -14.41
CA GLU A 152 -12.45 16.92 -15.01
C GLU A 152 -10.98 17.09 -15.47
N THR A 153 -10.65 18.24 -16.07
CA THR A 153 -9.26 18.53 -16.46
C THR A 153 -8.31 18.57 -15.25
N ARG A 154 -8.75 19.15 -14.13
CA ARG A 154 -7.97 19.20 -12.89
C ARG A 154 -7.84 17.82 -12.24
N LEU A 155 -8.88 17.01 -12.33
CA LEU A 155 -8.90 15.64 -11.84
C LEU A 155 -7.91 14.75 -12.61
N LEU A 156 -7.81 14.94 -13.93
CA LEU A 156 -6.81 14.27 -14.76
C LEU A 156 -5.39 14.69 -14.34
N THR A 157 -5.12 15.99 -14.17
CA THR A 157 -3.82 16.47 -13.68
C THR A 157 -3.44 15.84 -12.34
N ALA A 158 -4.39 15.77 -11.40
CA ALA A 158 -4.16 15.12 -10.11
C ALA A 158 -3.90 13.60 -10.24
N THR A 159 -4.53 12.93 -11.22
CA THR A 159 -4.25 11.51 -11.51
C THR A 159 -2.84 11.30 -12.06
N TYR A 160 -2.36 12.21 -12.92
CA TYR A 160 -0.97 12.19 -13.39
C TYR A 160 0.03 12.39 -12.26
N TRP A 161 -0.24 13.34 -11.34
CA TRP A 161 0.59 13.52 -10.15
C TRP A 161 0.57 12.29 -9.26
N LEU A 162 -0.59 11.67 -9.05
CA LEU A 162 -0.71 10.43 -8.29
C LEU A 162 0.12 9.30 -8.91
N SER A 163 0.03 9.09 -10.22
CA SER A 163 0.88 8.12 -10.93
C SER A 163 2.37 8.46 -10.76
N GLY A 164 2.74 9.74 -10.82
CA GLY A 164 4.08 10.23 -10.52
C GLY A 164 4.58 9.85 -9.13
N THR A 165 3.73 9.89 -8.10
CA THR A 165 4.12 9.46 -6.73
C THR A 165 4.48 7.97 -6.68
N PHE A 166 3.75 7.13 -7.41
CA PHE A 166 4.03 5.70 -7.49
C PHE A 166 5.31 5.42 -8.29
N PHE A 167 5.57 6.14 -9.37
CA PHE A 167 6.84 6.02 -10.10
C PHE A 167 8.03 6.49 -9.27
N PHE A 168 7.88 7.58 -8.51
CA PHE A 168 8.89 8.01 -7.54
C PHE A 168 9.15 6.91 -6.51
N SER A 169 8.09 6.33 -5.93
CA SER A 169 8.20 5.24 -4.97
C SER A 169 8.90 4.02 -5.56
N SER A 170 8.60 3.66 -6.82
CA SER A 170 9.27 2.59 -7.56
C SER A 170 10.75 2.86 -7.76
N ALA A 171 11.11 4.07 -8.18
CA ALA A 171 12.51 4.46 -8.38
C ALA A 171 13.29 4.44 -7.06
N MET A 172 12.70 4.96 -5.99
CA MET A 172 13.31 4.95 -4.66
C MET A 172 13.49 3.54 -4.11
N ASN A 173 12.50 2.66 -4.28
CA ASN A 173 12.63 1.25 -3.89
C ASN A 173 13.79 0.57 -4.62
N TYR A 174 13.88 0.76 -5.94
CA TYR A 174 14.98 0.21 -6.74
C TYR A 174 16.35 0.75 -6.28
N ALA A 175 16.46 2.06 -6.07
CA ALA A 175 17.70 2.71 -5.66
C ALA A 175 18.14 2.26 -4.27
N LEU A 176 17.22 2.19 -3.30
CA LEU A 176 17.51 1.74 -1.93
C LEU A 176 17.91 0.26 -1.91
N ALA A 177 17.22 -0.60 -2.66
CA ALA A 177 17.59 -2.01 -2.76
C ALA A 177 19.00 -2.19 -3.32
N LYS A 178 19.34 -1.47 -4.39
CA LYS A 178 20.68 -1.54 -4.98
C LYS A 178 21.77 -0.92 -4.09
N TRP A 179 21.44 0.09 -3.29
CA TRP A 179 22.42 0.77 -2.43
C TRP A 179 22.64 0.04 -1.10
N ILE A 180 21.60 -0.53 -0.51
CA ILE A 180 21.67 -1.19 0.80
C ILE A 180 22.08 -2.65 0.66
N VAL A 181 21.58 -3.37 -0.36
CA VAL A 181 21.78 -4.82 -0.51
C VAL A 181 22.91 -5.09 -1.51
N ILE A 182 24.14 -5.16 -0.98
CA ILE A 182 25.38 -5.32 -1.73
C ILE A 182 25.93 -6.75 -1.56
N SER A 183 25.63 -7.36 -0.41
CA SER A 183 26.14 -8.69 -0.05
C SER A 183 25.44 -9.80 -0.84
N PRO A 184 26.11 -10.93 -1.11
CA PRO A 184 25.53 -12.03 -1.87
C PRO A 184 24.36 -12.68 -1.11
N ALA A 185 23.29 -13.01 -1.82
CA ALA A 185 22.14 -13.70 -1.26
C ALA A 185 22.54 -15.02 -0.57
N GLY A 186 21.89 -15.29 0.58
CA GLY A 186 22.24 -16.43 1.44
C GLY A 186 23.44 -16.20 2.37
N SER A 187 23.95 -14.97 2.47
CA SER A 187 24.93 -14.57 3.49
C SER A 187 24.25 -13.90 4.69
N GLU A 188 24.92 -13.93 5.85
CA GLU A 188 24.47 -13.19 7.04
C GLU A 188 24.33 -11.69 6.75
N ALA A 189 25.30 -11.13 6.04
CA ALA A 189 25.32 -9.72 5.66
C ALA A 189 24.13 -9.35 4.77
N PHE A 190 23.77 -10.20 3.81
CA PHE A 190 22.58 -10.00 2.97
C PHE A 190 21.30 -9.92 3.79
N ASN A 191 21.13 -10.80 4.77
CA ASN A 191 19.95 -10.76 5.64
C ASN A 191 19.92 -9.48 6.48
N ALA A 192 21.05 -9.09 7.06
CA ALA A 192 21.13 -7.87 7.84
C ALA A 192 20.83 -6.61 6.99
N GLU A 193 21.34 -6.59 5.75
CA GLU A 193 21.04 -5.55 4.75
C GLU A 193 19.56 -5.54 4.37
N LEU A 194 18.95 -6.70 4.17
CA LEU A 194 17.51 -6.83 3.86
C LEU A 194 16.63 -6.30 5.00
N GLY A 195 16.95 -6.66 6.26
CA GLY A 195 16.26 -6.13 7.44
C GLY A 195 16.42 -4.61 7.58
N ARG A 196 17.64 -4.10 7.34
CA ARG A 196 17.91 -2.66 7.34
C ARG A 196 17.18 -1.94 6.21
N MET A 197 17.14 -2.52 5.01
CA MET A 197 16.42 -1.99 3.85
C MET A 197 14.94 -1.85 4.17
N ASN A 198 14.29 -2.88 4.72
CA ASN A 198 12.88 -2.83 5.07
C ASN A 198 12.58 -1.73 6.09
N LEU A 199 13.43 -1.60 7.12
CA LEU A 199 13.25 -0.58 8.15
C LEU A 199 13.47 0.84 7.63
N LEU A 200 14.50 1.06 6.80
CA LEU A 200 14.84 2.38 6.24
C LEU A 200 13.90 2.80 5.10
N SER A 201 13.42 1.85 4.32
CA SER A 201 12.51 2.12 3.20
C SER A 201 11.19 2.72 3.69
N TYR A 202 10.74 2.34 4.90
CA TYR A 202 9.51 2.89 5.47
C TYR A 202 9.55 4.43 5.61
N PRO A 203 10.44 5.06 6.40
CA PRO A 203 10.51 6.52 6.45
C PRO A 203 10.97 7.15 5.13
N MET A 204 11.93 6.56 4.42
CA MET A 204 12.51 7.16 3.22
C MET A 204 11.55 7.21 2.03
N ILE A 205 10.58 6.28 1.95
CA ILE A 205 9.63 6.21 0.85
C ILE A 205 8.25 6.70 1.30
N ALA A 206 7.77 6.26 2.47
CA ALA A 206 6.42 6.60 2.91
C ALA A 206 6.29 8.09 3.25
N ILE A 207 7.29 8.72 3.89
CA ILE A 207 7.20 10.14 4.26
C ILE A 207 7.13 11.04 3.02
N PRO A 208 8.05 10.95 2.04
CA PRO A 208 7.94 11.75 0.82
C PRO A 208 6.66 11.46 0.03
N SER A 209 6.25 10.19 -0.05
CA SER A 209 5.02 9.80 -0.74
C SER A 209 3.78 10.38 -0.06
N MET A 210 3.75 10.39 1.27
CA MET A 210 2.67 11.01 2.05
C MET A 210 2.61 12.51 1.84
N ILE A 211 3.77 13.21 1.79
CA ILE A 211 3.82 14.65 1.49
C ILE A 211 3.27 14.93 0.08
N MET A 212 3.68 14.15 -0.93
CA MET A 212 3.16 14.30 -2.29
C MET A 212 1.66 14.03 -2.36
N LEU A 213 1.18 13.00 -1.66
CA LEU A 213 -0.24 12.67 -1.59
C LEU A 213 -1.03 13.80 -0.90
N MET A 214 -0.52 14.35 0.20
CA MET A 214 -1.12 15.52 0.87
C MET A 214 -1.17 16.73 -0.06
N ALA A 215 -0.13 16.97 -0.87
CA ALA A 215 -0.13 18.05 -1.85
C ALA A 215 -1.20 17.84 -2.94
N ILE A 216 -1.38 16.60 -3.42
CA ILE A 216 -2.43 16.25 -4.39
C ILE A 216 -3.82 16.46 -3.79
N PHE A 217 -4.04 16.00 -2.55
CA PHE A 217 -5.31 16.23 -1.85
C PHE A 217 -5.60 17.71 -1.65
N TYR A 218 -4.60 18.49 -1.23
CA TYR A 218 -4.75 19.94 -1.07
C TYR A 218 -5.08 20.63 -2.40
N TYR A 219 -4.42 20.25 -3.48
CA TYR A 219 -4.71 20.74 -4.83
C TYR A 219 -6.15 20.44 -5.28
N LEU A 220 -6.60 19.20 -5.05
CA LEU A 220 -7.96 18.78 -5.37
C LEU A 220 -9.00 19.54 -4.53
N TRP A 221 -8.76 19.65 -3.23
CA TRP A 221 -9.63 20.42 -2.34
C TRP A 221 -9.73 21.87 -2.77
N ARG A 222 -8.59 22.54 -3.03
CA ARG A 222 -8.56 23.93 -3.50
C ARG A 222 -9.31 24.08 -4.83
N THR A 223 -9.21 23.09 -5.71
CA THR A 223 -9.95 23.06 -6.98
C THR A 223 -11.46 22.94 -6.74
N ILE A 224 -11.91 22.01 -5.90
CA ILE A 224 -13.33 21.82 -5.58
C ILE A 224 -13.87 23.09 -4.93
N HIS A 225 -13.19 23.61 -3.90
CA HIS A 225 -13.59 24.82 -3.21
C HIS A 225 -13.67 26.02 -4.16
N GLY A 226 -12.66 26.22 -5.01
CA GLY A 226 -12.64 27.33 -5.98
C GLY A 226 -13.72 27.25 -7.06
N LEU A 227 -14.13 26.04 -7.47
CA LEU A 227 -15.14 25.84 -8.51
C LEU A 227 -16.58 25.72 -7.98
N THR A 228 -16.77 25.35 -6.71
CA THR A 228 -18.11 25.10 -6.13
C THR A 228 -18.49 26.05 -5.00
N GLY A 229 -17.51 26.78 -4.44
CA GLY A 229 -17.65 27.62 -3.24
C GLY A 229 -17.90 26.84 -1.95
N LEU A 230 -17.94 25.51 -1.99
CA LEU A 230 -18.27 24.67 -0.84
C LEU A 230 -17.14 24.67 0.19
N LYS A 231 -17.47 24.85 1.47
CA LYS A 231 -16.48 24.72 2.54
C LYS A 231 -16.02 23.27 2.69
N LEU A 232 -14.85 23.06 3.28
CA LEU A 232 -14.28 21.72 3.50
C LEU A 232 -15.27 20.77 4.21
N GLU A 233 -15.98 21.29 5.22
CA GLU A 233 -17.00 20.55 5.97
C GLU A 233 -18.16 20.06 5.10
N GLU A 234 -18.51 20.82 4.06
CA GLU A 234 -19.61 20.49 3.15
C GLU A 234 -19.19 19.55 2.01
N ILE A 235 -17.88 19.53 1.72
CA ILE A 235 -17.25 18.67 0.73
C ILE A 235 -17.07 17.25 1.30
N MET A 236 -16.75 17.14 2.59
CA MET A 236 -16.65 15.85 3.26
C MET A 236 -18.01 15.18 3.41
N ALA A 237 -18.05 13.84 3.37
CA ALA A 237 -19.27 13.09 3.61
C ALA A 237 -19.81 13.41 5.02
N PRO A 238 -21.14 13.56 5.18
CA PRO A 238 -21.73 13.66 6.51
C PRO A 238 -21.38 12.38 7.28
N GLN A 239 -20.76 12.52 8.45
CA GLN A 239 -20.51 11.39 9.33
C GLN A 239 -21.88 10.81 9.71
N ALA A 240 -22.14 9.57 9.29
CA ALA A 240 -23.31 8.80 9.69
C ALA A 240 -23.06 8.15 11.07
#